data_AF-A0AAU7CFC9-F1
#
_entry.id   AF-A0AAU7CFC9-F1
#
_cell.length_a   1.000
_cell.length_b   1.000
_cell.length_c   1.000
_cell.angle_alpha   90.00
_cell.angle_beta   90.00
_cell.angle_gamma   90.00
#
_symmetry.space_group_name_H-M   'P 1'
#
loop_
_entity.id
_entity.type
_entity.pdbx_description
1 polymer ?
#
loop_
_entity_poly.entity_id
_entity_poly.type
_entity_poly.pdbx_seq_one_letter_code
_entity_poly.pdbx_strand_id
1 'polypeptide(L)'
;MSQLTETQDTSEHAQLAKLCSTIRGKLQFMDYLVRAAVADVERFQEEPEAGTRIFIRQLIEMHASNLAVECENMRMVGELCGQLDTIIHNTVNSFDNSTADSFNDHQTSALSSFEGQNGDGV
;
A
#
# COMPACT_ATOMS: atom_id res chain seq x y z
N MET A 1 23.99 20.23 0.52
CA MET A 1 23.09 19.49 -0.38
C MET A 1 22.08 18.74 0.47
N SER A 2 20.89 19.30 0.68
CA SER A 2 19.79 18.70 1.47
C SER A 2 18.48 19.15 0.83
N GLN A 3 18.13 18.54 -0.31
CA GLN A 3 16.85 18.78 -1.01
C GLN A 3 16.32 17.50 -1.70
N LEU A 4 16.96 16.35 -1.51
CA LEU A 4 16.57 15.11 -2.18
C LEU A 4 15.54 14.28 -1.39
N THR A 5 15.41 14.53 -0.08
CA THR A 5 14.50 13.79 0.82
C THR A 5 13.04 14.22 0.68
N GLU A 6 12.74 15.52 0.57
CA GLU A 6 11.34 16.01 0.45
C GLU A 6 10.62 15.52 -0.83
N THR A 7 11.34 15.40 -1.94
CA THR A 7 10.77 14.88 -3.21
C THR A 7 10.50 13.37 -3.18
N GLN A 8 11.18 12.62 -2.31
CA GLN A 8 11.01 11.17 -2.23
C GLN A 8 9.81 10.79 -1.34
N ASP A 9 9.67 11.44 -0.18
CA ASP A 9 8.53 11.20 0.73
C ASP A 9 7.18 11.55 0.07
N THR A 10 7.15 12.63 -0.72
CA THR A 10 5.95 13.02 -1.48
C THR A 10 5.59 12.01 -2.57
N SER A 11 6.58 11.37 -3.19
CA SER A 11 6.37 10.31 -4.19
C SER A 11 5.85 9.02 -3.56
N GLU A 12 6.40 8.59 -2.42
CA GLU A 12 5.99 7.36 -1.73
C GLU A 12 4.55 7.47 -1.18
N HIS A 13 4.21 8.61 -0.56
CA HIS A 13 2.84 8.87 -0.12
C HIS A 13 1.83 8.88 -1.27
N ALA A 14 2.19 9.45 -2.42
CA ALA A 14 1.34 9.44 -3.61
C ALA A 14 1.13 8.02 -4.16
N GLN A 15 2.18 7.17 -4.12
CA GLN A 15 2.08 5.76 -4.52
C GLN A 15 1.19 4.96 -3.57
N LEU A 16 1.32 5.17 -2.25
CA LEU A 16 0.48 4.55 -1.24
C LEU A 16 -1.01 4.89 -1.43
N ALA A 17 -1.30 6.18 -1.61
CA ALA A 17 -2.66 6.67 -1.85
C ALA A 17 -3.26 6.07 -3.14
N LYS A 18 -2.45 5.94 -4.19
CA LYS A 18 -2.84 5.31 -5.45
C LYS A 18 -3.13 3.82 -5.30
N LEU A 19 -2.28 3.07 -4.58
CA LEU A 19 -2.48 1.65 -4.30
C LEU A 19 -3.79 1.42 -3.53
N CYS A 20 -3.99 2.16 -2.44
CA CYS A 20 -5.22 2.09 -1.64
C CYS A 20 -6.47 2.41 -2.47
N SER A 21 -6.41 3.45 -3.32
CA SER A 21 -7.53 3.80 -4.21
C SER A 21 -7.81 2.71 -5.24
N THR A 22 -6.76 2.05 -5.74
CA THR A 22 -6.89 0.96 -6.72
C THR A 22 -7.50 -0.29 -6.10
N ILE A 23 -7.01 -0.71 -4.92
CA ILE A 23 -7.55 -1.85 -4.16
C ILE A 23 -9.03 -1.60 -3.85
N ARG A 24 -9.34 -0.41 -3.31
CA ARG A 24 -10.71 -0.01 -3.00
C ARG A 24 -11.60 -0.09 -4.23
N GLY A 25 -11.15 0.45 -5.37
CA GLY A 25 -11.92 0.44 -6.62
C GLY A 25 -12.26 -0.98 -7.09
N LYS A 26 -11.30 -1.91 -7.02
CA LYS A 26 -11.53 -3.32 -7.38
C LYS A 26 -12.57 -3.99 -6.47
N LEU A 27 -12.42 -3.82 -5.15
CA LEU A 27 -13.35 -4.41 -4.18
C LEU A 27 -14.76 -3.80 -4.29
N GLN A 28 -14.85 -2.49 -4.51
CA GLN A 28 -16.12 -1.79 -4.74
C GLN A 28 -16.82 -2.27 -6.01
N PHE A 29 -16.08 -2.57 -7.07
CA PHE A 29 -16.66 -3.09 -8.30
C PHE A 29 -17.22 -4.50 -8.10
N MET A 30 -16.52 -5.38 -7.38
CA MET A 30 -17.05 -6.71 -7.05
C MET A 30 -18.30 -6.64 -6.17
N ASP A 31 -18.31 -5.77 -5.15
CA ASP A 31 -19.49 -5.52 -4.32
C ASP A 31 -20.67 -4.98 -5.16
N TYR A 32 -20.41 -4.07 -6.10
CA TYR A 32 -21.42 -3.60 -7.06
C TYR A 32 -22.01 -4.75 -7.88
N LEU A 33 -21.18 -5.64 -8.44
CA LEU A 33 -21.66 -6.77 -9.26
C LEU A 33 -22.58 -7.70 -8.45
N VAL A 34 -22.23 -7.97 -7.20
CA VAL A 34 -23.05 -8.79 -6.30
C VAL A 34 -24.39 -8.10 -6.01
N ARG A 35 -24.36 -6.80 -5.65
CA ARG A 35 -25.60 -6.04 -5.37
C ARG A 35 -26.52 -5.94 -6.58
N ALA A 36 -25.97 -5.71 -7.76
CA ALA A 36 -26.72 -5.66 -9.00
C ALA A 36 -27.38 -7.02 -9.30
N ALA A 37 -26.62 -8.12 -9.19
CA ALA A 37 -27.17 -9.46 -9.38
C ALA A 37 -28.28 -9.80 -8.38
N VAL A 38 -28.14 -9.43 -7.11
CA VAL A 38 -29.19 -9.64 -6.09
C VAL A 38 -30.45 -8.86 -6.42
N ALA A 39 -30.33 -7.57 -6.75
CA ALA A 39 -31.46 -6.73 -7.12
C ALA A 39 -32.20 -7.28 -8.37
N ASP A 40 -31.45 -7.75 -9.37
CA ASP A 40 -32.06 -8.36 -10.55
C ASP A 40 -32.74 -9.70 -10.25
N VAL A 41 -32.22 -10.50 -9.31
CA VAL A 41 -32.87 -11.74 -8.85
C VAL A 41 -34.19 -11.45 -8.14
N GLU A 42 -34.23 -10.45 -7.26
CA GLU A 42 -35.46 -10.01 -6.59
C GLU A 42 -36.50 -9.56 -7.62
N ARG A 43 -36.08 -8.72 -8.57
CA ARG A 43 -36.95 -8.26 -9.67
C ARG A 43 -37.43 -9.42 -10.55
N PHE A 44 -36.59 -10.40 -10.85
CA PHE A 44 -36.95 -11.58 -11.63
C PHE A 44 -38.05 -12.41 -10.98
N GLN A 45 -38.03 -12.53 -9.64
CA GLN A 45 -39.03 -13.30 -8.89
C GLN A 45 -40.41 -12.64 -8.91
N GLU A 46 -40.44 -11.32 -8.90
CA GLU A 46 -41.68 -10.53 -8.90
C GLU A 46 -42.25 -10.32 -10.32
N GLU A 47 -41.45 -10.45 -11.37
CA GLU A 47 -41.82 -10.10 -12.74
C GLU A 47 -42.78 -11.12 -13.40
N PRO A 48 -44.05 -10.76 -13.66
CA PRO A 48 -45.01 -11.68 -14.27
C PRO A 48 -44.86 -11.84 -15.79
N GLU A 49 -44.24 -10.87 -16.47
CA GLU A 49 -44.18 -10.83 -17.94
C GLU A 49 -42.99 -11.65 -18.46
N ALA A 50 -43.26 -12.59 -19.36
CA ALA A 50 -42.26 -13.55 -19.82
C ALA A 50 -41.09 -12.89 -20.58
N GLY A 51 -41.34 -11.84 -21.38
CA GLY A 51 -40.32 -11.12 -22.12
C GLY A 51 -39.36 -10.38 -21.20
N THR A 52 -39.89 -9.59 -20.26
CA THR A 52 -39.09 -8.89 -19.25
C THR A 52 -38.31 -9.88 -18.37
N ARG A 53 -38.92 -11.02 -18.02
CA ARG A 53 -38.24 -12.08 -17.26
C ARG A 53 -37.01 -12.65 -18.01
N ILE A 54 -37.11 -12.85 -19.32
CA ILE A 54 -35.96 -13.27 -20.16
C ILE A 54 -34.87 -12.21 -20.12
N PHE A 55 -35.23 -10.94 -20.27
CA PHE A 55 -34.27 -9.83 -20.22
C PHE A 55 -33.55 -9.74 -18.86
N ILE A 56 -34.29 -9.82 -17.75
CA ILE A 56 -33.70 -9.77 -16.41
C ILE A 56 -32.76 -10.96 -16.19
N ARG A 57 -33.13 -12.16 -16.66
CA ARG A 57 -32.24 -13.33 -16.60
C ARG A 57 -30.90 -13.06 -17.30
N GLN A 58 -30.92 -12.41 -18.46
CA GLN A 58 -29.69 -12.05 -19.18
C GLN A 58 -28.83 -11.05 -18.39
N LEU A 59 -29.44 -10.11 -17.66
CA LEU A 59 -28.69 -9.21 -16.77
C LEU A 59 -28.01 -9.97 -15.63
N ILE A 60 -28.72 -10.90 -14.99
CA ILE A 60 -28.16 -11.76 -13.93
C ILE A 60 -26.98 -12.58 -14.48
N GLU A 61 -27.14 -13.20 -15.66
CA GLU A 61 -26.10 -13.99 -16.32
C GLU A 61 -24.87 -13.13 -16.65
N MET A 62 -25.07 -11.90 -17.12
CA MET A 62 -24.00 -10.93 -17.38
C MET A 62 -23.26 -10.54 -16.09
N HIS A 63 -23.98 -10.18 -15.01
CA HIS A 63 -23.37 -9.83 -13.73
C HIS A 63 -22.58 -10.99 -13.14
N ALA A 64 -23.11 -12.20 -13.20
CA ALA A 64 -22.41 -13.42 -12.76
C ALA A 64 -21.15 -13.69 -13.58
N SER A 65 -21.19 -13.54 -14.91
CA SER A 65 -20.02 -13.69 -15.77
C SER A 65 -18.93 -12.67 -15.46
N ASN A 66 -19.31 -11.40 -15.24
CA ASN A 66 -18.35 -10.37 -14.87
C ASN A 66 -17.73 -10.64 -13.49
N LEU A 67 -18.54 -11.12 -12.54
CA LEU A 67 -18.06 -11.45 -11.21
C LEU A 67 -17.06 -12.62 -11.23
N ALA A 68 -17.30 -13.63 -12.07
CA ALA A 68 -16.36 -14.75 -12.23
C ALA A 68 -14.98 -14.26 -12.71
N VAL A 69 -14.95 -13.37 -13.71
CA VAL A 69 -13.70 -12.77 -14.20
C VAL A 69 -13.01 -11.95 -13.11
N GLU A 70 -13.75 -11.14 -12.35
CA GLU A 70 -13.16 -10.38 -11.25
C GLU A 70 -12.65 -11.26 -10.10
N CYS A 71 -13.31 -12.39 -9.82
CA CYS A 71 -12.83 -13.39 -8.87
C CYS A 71 -11.48 -14.00 -9.29
N GLU A 72 -11.29 -14.28 -10.58
CA GLU A 72 -9.97 -14.71 -11.09
C GLU A 72 -8.91 -13.60 -10.92
N ASN A 73 -9.32 -12.34 -11.06
CA ASN A 73 -8.47 -11.17 -10.84
C ASN A 73 -8.19 -10.86 -9.35
N MET A 74 -8.79 -11.57 -8.39
CA MET A 74 -8.53 -11.35 -6.96
C MET A 74 -7.08 -11.63 -6.57
N ARG A 75 -6.36 -12.47 -7.33
CA ARG A 75 -4.91 -12.65 -7.16
C ARG A 75 -4.16 -11.32 -7.26
N MET A 76 -4.58 -10.44 -8.17
CA MET A 76 -4.00 -9.11 -8.35
C MET A 76 -4.25 -8.20 -7.14
N VAL A 77 -5.42 -8.30 -6.50
CA VAL A 77 -5.69 -7.57 -5.26
C VAL A 77 -4.71 -8.02 -4.16
N GLY A 78 -4.44 -9.31 -4.06
CA GLY A 78 -3.42 -9.86 -3.15
C GLY A 78 -2.02 -9.30 -3.44
N GLU A 79 -1.62 -9.22 -4.72
CA GLU A 79 -0.35 -8.62 -5.14
C GLU A 79 -0.26 -7.12 -4.76
N LEU A 80 -1.34 -6.36 -4.96
CA LEU A 80 -1.40 -4.94 -4.57
C LEU A 80 -1.30 -4.75 -3.04
N CYS A 81 -1.93 -5.63 -2.26
CA CYS A 81 -1.77 -5.65 -0.80
C CYS A 81 -0.34 -6.00 -0.38
N GLY A 82 0.34 -6.91 -1.08
CA GLY A 82 1.76 -7.21 -0.81
C GLY A 82 2.69 -6.03 -1.14
N GLN A 83 2.41 -5.29 -2.22
CA GLN A 83 3.14 -4.05 -2.53
C GLN A 83 2.91 -2.99 -1.45
N LEU A 84 1.67 -2.86 -0.97
CA LEU A 84 1.32 -1.96 0.12
C LEU A 84 2.14 -2.28 1.40
N ASP A 85 2.20 -3.56 1.77
CA ASP A 85 2.95 -4.04 2.93
C ASP A 85 4.46 -3.75 2.80
N THR A 86 5.02 -4.02 1.62
CA THR A 86 6.44 -3.74 1.33
C THR A 86 6.78 -2.26 1.48
N ILE A 87 5.95 -1.37 0.95
CA ILE A 87 6.17 0.09 1.06
C ILE A 87 6.11 0.52 2.53
N ILE A 88 5.08 0.09 3.27
CA ILE A 88 4.93 0.43 4.70
C ILE A 88 6.15 -0.03 5.50
N HIS A 89 6.62 -1.27 5.30
CA HIS A 89 7.80 -1.79 6.00
C HIS A 89 9.09 -1.04 5.64
N ASN A 90 9.28 -0.67 4.37
CA ASN A 90 10.44 0.10 3.95
C ASN A 90 10.44 1.53 4.51
N THR A 91 9.26 2.18 4.54
CA THR A 91 9.10 3.50 5.15
C THR A 91 9.41 3.46 6.65
N VAL A 92 8.89 2.47 7.40
CA VAL A 92 9.17 2.34 8.85
C VAL A 92 10.67 2.15 9.14
N ASN A 93 11.36 1.30 8.38
CA ASN A 93 12.80 1.07 8.54
C ASN A 93 13.65 2.32 8.24
N SER A 94 13.17 3.23 7.38
CA SER A 94 13.83 4.52 7.09
C SER A 94 13.76 5.50 8.27
N PHE A 95 12.63 5.51 8.98
CA PHE A 95 12.43 6.38 10.15
C PHE A 95 13.27 5.96 11.36
N ASP A 96 13.38 4.66 11.65
CA ASP A 96 14.14 4.16 12.81
C ASP A 96 15.66 4.42 12.67
N ASN A 97 16.18 4.43 11.45
CA ASN A 97 17.61 4.65 11.20
C ASN A 97 18.03 6.12 11.35
N SER A 98 17.09 7.06 11.24
CA SER A 98 17.37 8.51 11.34
C SER A 98 17.63 8.98 12.78
N THR A 99 17.21 8.21 13.80
CA THR A 99 17.47 8.51 15.21
C THR A 99 18.83 8.06 15.73
N ALA A 100 19.54 7.17 15.02
CA ALA A 100 20.81 6.61 15.49
C ALA A 100 22.04 7.50 15.19
N ASP A 101 21.97 8.35 14.17
CA ASP A 101 23.14 9.11 13.69
C ASP A 101 23.35 10.48 14.36
N SER A 102 22.48 10.91 15.28
CA SER A 102 22.55 12.27 15.88
C SER A 102 23.31 12.37 17.21
N PHE A 103 23.88 11.28 17.74
CA PHE A 103 24.43 11.29 19.12
C PHE A 103 25.94 11.12 19.27
N ASN A 104 26.74 11.06 18.18
CA ASN A 104 28.14 10.62 18.30
C ASN A 104 29.22 11.60 17.83
N ASP A 105 28.98 12.92 17.87
CA ASP A 105 29.94 13.90 17.33
C ASP A 105 30.45 14.95 18.32
N HIS A 106 30.55 14.65 19.62
CA HIS A 106 31.19 15.60 20.57
C HIS A 106 31.77 15.03 21.87
N GLN A 107 32.53 13.92 21.88
CA GLN A 107 33.38 13.63 23.06
C GLN A 107 34.54 12.64 22.85
N THR A 108 35.58 12.98 22.08
CA THR A 108 36.95 12.46 22.35
C THR A 108 37.99 13.31 21.62
N SER A 109 38.31 14.48 22.16
CA SER A 109 39.54 15.18 21.78
C SER A 109 40.11 15.95 22.98
N ALA A 110 40.68 15.21 23.91
CA ALA A 110 41.67 15.71 24.87
C ALA A 110 42.25 14.50 25.62
N LEU A 111 43.37 13.97 25.13
CA LEU A 111 44.45 13.33 25.92
C LEU A 111 45.48 12.74 24.93
N SER A 112 46.25 13.62 24.32
CA SER A 112 47.51 13.28 23.66
C SER A 112 48.54 14.36 23.99
N SER A 113 49.33 14.13 25.04
CA SER A 113 50.75 14.52 25.13
C SER A 113 51.24 14.21 26.53
N PHE A 114 51.86 13.05 26.71
CA PHE A 114 52.81 12.83 27.79
C PHE A 114 54.18 12.71 27.12
N GLU A 115 54.84 13.84 26.92
CA GLU A 115 56.23 13.94 26.50
C GLU A 115 57.13 13.62 27.70
N GLY A 116 57.96 12.60 27.55
CA GLY A 116 59.08 12.36 28.44
C GLY A 116 60.29 13.17 28.00
N GLN A 117 60.89 13.94 28.91
CA GLN A 117 62.33 14.26 28.88
C GLN A 117 62.74 14.90 30.22
N ASN A 118 63.98 14.62 30.64
CA ASN A 118 64.85 15.24 31.67
C ASN A 118 65.31 14.18 32.69
N GLY A 119 66.58 13.95 32.96
CA GLY A 119 67.81 14.64 32.58
C GLY A 119 68.90 14.18 33.54
N ASP A 120 70.06 13.83 32.99
CA ASP A 120 71.29 13.44 33.67
C ASP A 120 71.86 14.63 34.50
N GLY A 121 72.42 14.40 35.69
CA GLY A 121 73.10 15.47 36.43
C GLY A 121 73.38 15.25 37.92
N VAL A 122 74.60 14.72 38.18
CA VAL A 122 75.42 14.71 39.42
C VAL A 122 75.13 13.62 40.46
#